data_AF-A0A7C2ALA1-F1
#
_entry.id   AF-A0A7C2ALA1-F1
#
_cell.length_a   1.000
_cell.length_b   1.000
_cell.length_c   1.000
_cell.angle_alpha   90.00
_cell.angle_beta   90.00
_cell.angle_gamma   90.00
#
_symmetry.space_group_name_H-M   'P 1'
#
loop_
_entity.id
_entity.type
_entity.pdbx_description
1 polymer ?
#
loop_
_entity_poly.entity_id
_entity_poly.type
_entity_poly.pdbx_seq_one_letter_code
_entity_poly.pdbx_strand_id
1 'polypeptide(L)'
;MRKGFLCLCLIIFGDLITFYVSLTIAYFFRIKILPYIISTPEFIYDFKHFLYLWWLPVIFLSFFAFEGLYIKRFSFSEELKHLSKAIFLSIIVIFSIVSLG
;
A
#
# COMPACT_ATOMS: atom_id res chain seq x y z
N MET A 1 -26.84 -10.11 6.21
CA MET A 1 -25.63 -10.68 5.58
C MET A 1 -25.16 -9.92 4.34
N ARG A 2 -26.02 -9.62 3.35
CA ARG A 2 -25.62 -8.96 2.07
C ARG A 2 -24.98 -7.56 2.20
N LYS A 3 -25.39 -6.76 3.20
CA LYS A 3 -24.84 -5.41 3.43
C LYS A 3 -23.39 -5.41 3.97
N GLY A 4 -23.04 -6.38 4.82
CA GLY A 4 -21.70 -6.47 5.41
C GLY A 4 -20.63 -6.85 4.38
N PHE A 5 -20.96 -7.77 3.48
CA PHE A 5 -20.07 -8.16 2.38
C PHE A 5 -19.81 -7.00 1.41
N LEU A 6 -20.84 -6.23 1.04
CA LEU A 6 -20.69 -5.05 0.18
C LEU A 6 -19.79 -3.99 0.83
N CYS A 7 -19.96 -3.73 2.14
CA CYS A 7 -19.08 -2.81 2.85
C CYS A 7 -17.63 -3.27 2.84
N LEU A 8 -17.38 -4.56 3.06
CA LEU A 8 -16.02 -5.12 3.03
C LEU A 8 -15.38 -5.00 1.64
N CYS A 9 -16.12 -5.30 0.58
CA CYS A 9 -15.65 -5.10 -0.79
C CYS A 9 -15.33 -3.62 -1.08
N LEU A 10 -16.16 -2.69 -0.61
CA LEU A 10 -15.92 -1.25 -0.79
C LEU A 10 -14.66 -0.78 -0.06
N ILE A 11 -14.42 -1.26 1.16
CA ILE A 11 -13.22 -0.88 1.92
C ILE A 11 -11.96 -1.42 1.22
N ILE A 12 -11.94 -2.69 0.83
CA ILE A 12 -10.80 -3.28 0.11
C ILE A 12 -10.55 -2.54 -1.20
N PHE A 13 -11.60 -2.17 -1.93
CA PHE A 13 -11.47 -1.39 -3.16
C PHE A 13 -10.93 0.01 -2.89
N GLY A 14 -11.36 0.65 -1.79
CA GLY A 14 -10.82 1.91 -1.32
C GLY A 14 -9.33 1.85 -0.99
N ASP A 15 -8.87 0.78 -0.33
CA ASP A 15 -7.45 0.57 -0.02
C ASP A 15 -6.63 0.35 -1.30
N LEU A 16 -7.16 -0.42 -2.26
CA LEU A 16 -6.52 -0.59 -3.57
C LEU A 16 -6.38 0.74 -4.31
N ILE A 17 -7.44 1.55 -4.36
CA ILE A 17 -7.38 2.89 -4.96
C ILE A 17 -6.34 3.73 -4.25
N THR A 18 -6.33 3.73 -2.92
CA THR A 18 -5.39 4.51 -2.10
C THR A 18 -3.95 4.13 -2.41
N PHE A 19 -3.67 2.82 -2.55
CA PHE A 19 -2.36 2.32 -2.94
C PHE A 19 -1.94 2.82 -4.33
N TYR A 20 -2.78 2.68 -5.36
CA TYR A 20 -2.43 3.12 -6.72
C TYR A 20 -2.33 4.64 -6.85
N VAL A 21 -3.14 5.39 -6.11
CA VAL A 21 -3.05 6.85 -6.02
C VAL A 21 -1.71 7.23 -5.38
N SER A 22 -1.32 6.61 -4.27
CA SER A 22 -0.03 6.83 -3.62
C SER A 22 1.15 6.50 -4.56
N LEU A 23 1.07 5.38 -5.28
CA LEU A 23 2.06 4.98 -6.29
C LEU A 23 2.20 6.03 -7.40
N THR A 24 1.07 6.54 -7.90
CA THR A 24 1.03 7.57 -8.95
C THR A 24 1.68 8.86 -8.46
N ILE A 25 1.35 9.29 -7.23
CA ILE A 25 1.94 10.47 -6.60
C ILE A 25 3.45 10.29 -6.45
N ALA A 26 3.90 9.13 -5.94
CA ALA A 26 5.33 8.84 -5.76
C ALA A 26 6.10 8.84 -7.08
N TYR A 27 5.52 8.29 -8.15
CA TYR A 27 6.10 8.31 -9.49
C TYR A 27 6.29 9.73 -10.03
N PHE A 28 5.24 10.56 -9.98
CA PHE A 28 5.34 11.96 -10.41
C PHE A 28 6.27 12.77 -9.54
N PHE A 29 6.30 12.51 -8.23
CA PHE A 29 7.23 13.15 -7.32
C PHE A 29 8.68 12.86 -7.72
N ARG A 30 9.00 11.60 -8.05
CA ARG A 30 10.34 11.20 -8.48
C ARG A 30 10.78 11.84 -9.81
N ILE A 31 9.86 12.02 -10.76
CA ILE A 31 10.20 12.55 -12.09
C ILE A 31 10.18 14.07 -12.13
N LYS A 32 9.21 14.70 -11.46
CA LYS A 32 8.95 16.14 -11.59
C LYS A 32 9.40 16.97 -10.41
N ILE A 33 9.64 16.40 -9.24
CA ILE A 33 9.97 17.21 -8.05
C ILE A 33 11.40 16.91 -7.61
N LEU A 34 11.74 15.63 -7.49
CA LEU A 34 13.04 15.18 -6.99
C LEU A 34 14.24 15.71 -7.80
N PRO A 35 14.21 15.78 -9.15
CA PRO A 35 15.34 16.28 -9.93
C PRO A 35 15.64 17.77 -9.71
N TYR A 36 14.66 18.55 -9.24
CA TYR A 36 14.86 19.96 -8.90
C TYR A 36 15.52 20.15 -7.53
N ILE A 37 15.40 19.15 -6.64
CA ILE A 37 15.94 19.20 -5.28
C ILE A 37 17.35 18.60 -5.24
N ILE A 38 17.56 17.49 -5.95
CA ILE A 38 18.82 16.74 -5.98
C ILE A 38 19.10 16.26 -7.41
N SER A 39 20.39 16.28 -7.78
CA SER A 39 20.84 15.65 -9.03
C SER A 39 20.62 14.15 -8.93
N THR A 40 19.58 13.68 -9.62
CA THR A 40 19.21 12.27 -9.69
C THR A 40 19.62 11.71 -11.05
N PRO A 41 20.02 10.43 -11.11
CA PRO A 41 20.29 9.79 -12.39
C PRO A 41 19.01 9.74 -13.24
N GLU A 42 19.17 9.66 -14.55
CA GLU A 42 18.03 9.55 -15.46
C GLU A 42 17.12 8.38 -15.07
N PHE A 43 15.82 8.68 -15.01
CA PHE A 43 14.81 7.71 -14.63
C PHE A 43 14.27 7.01 -15.88
N ILE A 44 14.72 5.77 -16.10
CA ILE A 44 14.48 5.00 -17.33
C ILE A 44 13.20 4.14 -17.26
N TYR A 45 12.63 3.96 -16.06
CA TYR A 45 11.49 3.07 -15.84
C TYR A 45 10.15 3.74 -16.14
N ASP A 46 9.36 3.14 -17.01
CA ASP A 46 7.98 3.56 -17.28
C ASP A 46 7.04 3.18 -16.12
N PHE A 47 5.93 3.90 -15.98
CA PHE A 47 4.91 3.66 -14.94
C PHE A 47 4.39 2.21 -14.96
N LYS A 48 4.29 1.60 -16.16
CA LYS A 48 3.87 0.21 -16.33
C LYS A 48 4.74 -0.78 -15.57
N HIS A 49 6.03 -0.50 -15.40
CA HIS A 49 6.93 -1.37 -14.63
C HIS A 49 6.44 -1.53 -13.19
N PHE A 50 5.97 -0.44 -12.57
CA PHE A 50 5.47 -0.47 -11.20
C PHE A 50 4.08 -1.12 -11.07
N LEU A 51 3.28 -1.12 -12.13
CA LEU A 51 2.00 -1.84 -12.16
C LEU A 51 2.18 -3.37 -12.15
N TYR A 52 3.31 -3.88 -12.66
CA TYR A 52 3.63 -5.31 -12.54
C TYR A 52 3.91 -5.75 -11.09
N LEU A 53 4.14 -4.82 -10.17
CA LEU A 53 4.29 -5.10 -8.74
C LEU A 53 2.92 -5.29 -8.04
N TRP A 54 1.99 -5.98 -8.69
CA TRP A 54 0.63 -6.22 -8.20
C TRP A 54 0.58 -7.06 -6.91
N TRP A 55 1.64 -7.82 -6.63
CA TRP A 55 1.77 -8.60 -5.40
C TRP A 55 1.98 -7.71 -4.16
N LEU A 56 2.47 -6.48 -4.34
CA LEU A 56 2.78 -5.54 -3.27
C LEU A 56 1.52 -5.03 -2.54
N PRO A 57 0.45 -4.57 -3.21
CA PRO A 57 -0.82 -4.25 -2.54
C PRO A 57 -1.49 -5.49 -1.91
N VAL A 58 -1.30 -6.68 -2.49
CA VAL A 58 -1.85 -7.93 -1.93
C VAL A 58 -1.27 -8.23 -0.54
N ILE A 59 0.02 -7.96 -0.32
CA ILE A 59 0.63 -8.12 1.01
C ILE A 59 0.00 -7.16 2.01
N PHE A 60 -0.13 -5.87 1.66
CA PHE A 60 -0.77 -4.89 2.55
C PHE A 60 -2.19 -5.31 2.94
N LEU A 61 -3.03 -5.68 1.96
CA LEU A 61 -4.38 -6.16 2.22
C LEU A 61 -4.41 -7.40 3.12
N SER A 62 -3.46 -8.32 2.93
CA SER A 62 -3.35 -9.54 3.73
C SER A 62 -3.03 -9.24 5.20
N PHE A 63 -2.10 -8.32 5.46
CA PHE A 63 -1.76 -7.90 6.83
C PHE A 63 -2.86 -7.05 7.47
N PHE A 64 -3.57 -6.23 6.69
CA PHE A 64 -4.71 -5.47 7.20
C PHE A 64 -5.86 -6.41 7.62
N ALA A 65 -6.10 -7.45 6.82
CA ALA A 65 -7.04 -8.50 7.18
C ALA A 65 -6.58 -9.30 8.40
N PHE A 66 -5.28 -9.61 8.51
CA PHE A 66 -4.71 -10.34 9.65
C PHE A 66 -4.86 -9.59 10.99
N GLU A 67 -4.60 -8.28 11.00
CA GLU A 67 -4.85 -7.44 12.18
C GLU A 67 -6.35 -7.21 12.44
N GLY A 68 -7.22 -7.63 11.51
CA GLY A 68 -8.67 -7.57 11.65
C GLY A 68 -9.25 -6.17 11.42
N LEU A 69 -8.53 -5.28 10.74
CA LEU A 69 -8.94 -3.89 10.45
C LEU A 69 -10.26 -3.82 9.67
N TYR A 70 -10.61 -4.86 8.90
CA TYR A 70 -11.85 -4.90 8.13
C TYR A 70 -13.08 -5.38 8.90
N ILE A 71 -12.88 -6.04 10.05
CA ILE A 71 -13.93 -6.82 10.72
C ILE A 71 -14.20 -6.27 12.12
N LYS A 72 -13.14 -5.87 12.83
CA LYS A 72 -13.25 -5.36 14.21
C LYS A 72 -13.47 -3.86 14.18
N ARG A 73 -14.36 -3.37 15.06
CA ARG A 73 -14.50 -1.94 15.34
C ARG A 73 -13.57 -1.58 16.48
N PHE A 74 -12.52 -0.84 16.17
CA PHE A 74 -11.62 -0.27 17.14
C PHE A 74 -11.99 1.18 17.45
N SER A 75 -11.55 1.68 18.60
CA SER A 75 -11.47 3.13 18.80
C SER A 75 -10.42 3.72 17.85
N PHE A 76 -10.54 4.98 17.46
CA PHE A 76 -9.63 5.60 16.47
C PHE A 76 -8.14 5.46 16.86
N SER A 77 -7.80 5.62 18.14
CA SER A 77 -6.42 5.47 18.62
C SER A 77 -5.91 4.03 18.51
N GLU A 78 -6.77 3.05 18.77
CA GLU A 78 -6.42 1.64 18.64
C GLU A 78 -6.30 1.23 17.17
N GLU A 79 -7.19 1.71 16.32
CA GLU A 79 -7.14 1.48 14.88
C GLU A 79 -5.81 1.95 14.29
N LEU A 80 -5.34 3.15 14.66
CA LEU A 80 -4.04 3.66 14.23
C LEU A 80 -2.87 2.78 14.70
N LYS A 81 -2.93 2.21 15.91
CA LYS A 81 -1.90 1.30 16.43
C LYS A 81 -1.86 0.01 15.61
N HIS A 82 -3.02 -0.59 15.36
CA HIS A 82 -3.12 -1.81 14.55
C HIS A 82 -2.71 -1.56 13.10
N LEU A 83 -3.10 -0.43 12.51
CA LEU A 83 -2.71 -0.02 11.17
C LEU A 83 -1.19 0.16 11.06
N SER A 84 -0.58 0.90 11.98
CA SER A 84 0.88 1.12 12.00
C SER A 84 1.64 -0.20 12.11
N LYS A 85 1.19 -1.10 12.99
CA LYS A 85 1.76 -2.45 13.13
C LYS A 85 1.62 -3.26 11.84
N ALA A 86 0.45 -3.25 11.20
CA ALA A 86 0.21 -3.96 9.96
C ALA A 86 1.09 -3.45 8.81
N ILE A 87 1.25 -2.12 8.71
CA ILE A 87 2.16 -1.49 7.73
C ILE A 87 3.60 -1.92 7.98
N PHE A 88 4.07 -1.86 9.23
CA PHE A 88 5.43 -2.25 9.59
C PHE A 88 5.72 -3.72 9.23
N LEU A 89 4.81 -4.64 9.57
CA LEU A 89 4.94 -6.05 9.21
C LEU A 89 4.93 -6.26 7.69
N SER A 90 4.05 -5.55 6.97
CA SER A 90 3.99 -5.60 5.50
C SER A 90 5.32 -5.19 4.89
N ILE A 91 5.93 -4.10 5.37
CA ILE A 91 7.23 -3.61 4.89
C ILE A 91 8.33 -4.65 5.13
N ILE A 92 8.39 -5.25 6.33
CA ILE A 92 9.37 -6.30 6.64
C ILE A 92 9.24 -7.47 5.66
N VAL A 93 8.01 -7.92 5.40
CA VAL A 93 7.77 -9.04 4.49
C VAL A 93 8.12 -8.69 3.05
N ILE A 94 7.70 -7.51 2.57
CA ILE A 94 8.06 -7.02 1.24
C ILE A 94 9.58 -6.97 1.10
N PHE A 95 10.28 -6.36 2.06
CA PHE A 95 11.74 -6.30 2.07
C PHE A 95 12.38 -7.69 2.07
N SER A 96 11.84 -8.63 2.86
CA SER A 96 12.35 -9.99 2.93
C SER A 96 12.19 -10.72 1.59
N ILE A 97 11.02 -10.58 0.94
CA ILE A 97 10.75 -11.18 -0.38
C ILE A 97 11.69 -10.60 -1.43
N VAL A 98 11.87 -9.28 -1.46
CA VAL A 98 12.75 -8.58 -2.43
C VAL A 98 14.23 -8.88 -2.18
N SER A 99 14.62 -9.15 -0.94
CA SER A 99 16.02 -9.43 -0.57
C SER A 99 16.40 -10.89 -0.82
N LEU A 100 15.45 -11.82 -0.63
CA LEU A 100 15.69 -13.26 -0.80
C LEU A 100 15.45 -13.76 -2.23
N GLY A 101 14.62 -13.06 -3.02
CA GLY A 101 14.36 -13.35 -4.42
C GLY A 101 15.39 -12.72 -5.35
#